data_AF-A0A519X7B7-F1
#
_entry.id   AF-A0A519X7B7-F1
#
_cell.length_a   1.000
_cell.length_b   1.000
_cell.length_c   1.000
_cell.angle_alpha   90.00
_cell.angle_beta   90.00
_cell.angle_gamma   90.00
#
_symmetry.space_group_name_H-M   'P 1'
#
loop_
_entity.id
_entity.type
_entity.pdbx_description
1 polymer ?
#
loop_
_entity_poly.entity_id
_entity_poly.type
_entity_poly.pdbx_seq_one_letter_code
_entity_poly.pdbx_strand_id
1 'polypeptide(L)'
;MNEIHMGQLLEGAIRRKGLNITQIADALNVSRRTLYNWFKQEVIDEHVMERISGVIVYDAASIKPKPTIIKPIMPESLLDKDEAYWQDKYIDLLERYAKLLANQQQVDFIK
;
A
#
# COMPACT_ATOMS: atom_id res chain seq x y z
N MET A 1 -26.19 -4.83 33.12
CA MET A 1 -25.19 -5.71 32.46
C MET A 1 -24.70 -4.94 31.26
N ASN A 2 -23.40 -4.75 31.08
CA ASN A 2 -22.89 -4.12 29.87
C ASN A 2 -23.13 -5.10 28.72
N GLU A 3 -24.06 -4.76 27.83
CA GLU A 3 -24.29 -5.54 26.62
C GLU A 3 -23.01 -5.51 25.78
N ILE A 4 -22.49 -6.70 25.47
CA ILE A 4 -21.24 -6.83 24.72
C ILE A 4 -21.57 -6.56 23.26
N HIS A 5 -21.12 -5.42 22.75
CA HIS A 5 -21.28 -5.10 21.35
C HIS A 5 -20.28 -5.91 20.49
N MET A 6 -20.75 -7.02 19.92
CA MET A 6 -19.94 -7.98 19.16
C MET A 6 -19.20 -7.33 17.98
N GLY A 7 -19.88 -6.46 17.23
CA GLY A 7 -19.27 -5.77 16.09
C GLY A 7 -18.08 -4.89 16.44
N GLN A 8 -18.17 -4.11 17.53
CA GLN A 8 -17.07 -3.29 18.02
C GLN A 8 -15.90 -4.13 18.54
N LEU A 9 -16.21 -5.25 19.21
CA LEU A 9 -15.18 -6.17 19.69
C LEU A 9 -14.38 -6.78 18.53
N LEU A 10 -15.10 -7.16 17.47
CA LEU A 10 -14.53 -7.71 16.24
C LEU A 10 -13.68 -6.68 15.50
N GLU A 11 -14.19 -5.45 15.31
CA GLU A 11 -13.42 -4.36 14.71
C GLU A 11 -12.14 -4.09 15.50
N GLY A 12 -12.25 -4.03 16.82
CA GLY A 12 -11.10 -3.88 17.71
C GLY A 12 -10.07 -5.00 17.53
N ALA A 13 -10.52 -6.26 17.40
CA ALA A 13 -9.63 -7.39 17.17
C ALA A 13 -8.89 -7.31 15.82
N ILE A 14 -9.62 -6.94 14.75
CA ILE A 14 -9.06 -6.74 13.40
C ILE A 14 -8.01 -5.62 13.41
N ARG A 15 -8.34 -4.48 14.03
CA ARG A 15 -7.44 -3.32 14.12
C ARG A 15 -6.19 -3.60 14.95
N ARG A 16 -6.32 -4.28 16.10
CA ARG A 16 -5.16 -4.66 16.94
C ARG A 16 -4.20 -5.60 16.21
N LYS A 17 -4.71 -6.47 15.35
CA LYS A 17 -3.90 -7.37 14.52
C LYS A 17 -3.31 -6.70 13.26
N GLY A 18 -3.67 -5.44 12.97
CA GLY A 18 -3.18 -4.71 11.80
C GLY A 18 -3.71 -5.24 10.47
N LEU A 19 -4.83 -5.99 10.48
CA LEU A 19 -5.39 -6.58 9.26
C LEU A 19 -6.06 -5.50 8.40
N ASN A 20 -5.92 -5.61 7.08
CA ASN A 20 -6.52 -4.64 6.15
C ASN A 20 -8.01 -4.96 5.93
N ILE A 21 -8.88 -4.07 6.39
CA ILE A 21 -10.34 -4.16 6.23
C ILE A 21 -10.77 -4.39 4.77
N THR A 22 -10.05 -3.79 3.81
CA THR A 22 -10.34 -3.98 2.38
C THR A 22 -10.08 -5.42 1.95
N GLN A 23 -8.96 -6.01 2.37
CA GLN A 23 -8.62 -7.40 2.04
C GLN A 23 -9.60 -8.39 2.69
N ILE A 24 -10.06 -8.09 3.91
CA ILE A 24 -11.08 -8.91 4.58
C ILE A 24 -12.41 -8.85 3.82
N ALA A 25 -12.84 -7.65 3.39
CA ALA A 25 -14.06 -7.48 2.62
C ALA A 25 -14.00 -8.25 1.29
N ASP A 26 -12.86 -8.17 0.59
CA ASP A 26 -12.62 -8.88 -0.66
C ASP A 26 -12.63 -10.41 -0.44
N ALA A 27 -11.97 -10.91 0.60
CA ALA A 27 -11.94 -12.34 0.94
C ALA A 27 -13.32 -12.89 1.35
N LEU A 28 -14.16 -12.06 1.96
CA LEU A 28 -15.55 -12.39 2.30
C LEU A 28 -16.51 -12.22 1.12
N ASN A 29 -16.05 -11.70 -0.03
CA ASN A 29 -16.87 -11.35 -1.19
C ASN A 29 -18.04 -10.41 -0.83
N VAL A 30 -17.76 -9.37 -0.03
CA VAL A 30 -18.73 -8.35 0.36
C VAL A 30 -18.16 -6.95 0.18
N SER A 31 -19.04 -5.95 0.08
CA SER A 31 -18.59 -4.57 0.05
C SER A 31 -18.01 -4.14 1.42
N ARG A 32 -17.04 -3.20 1.41
CA ARG A 32 -16.54 -2.57 2.65
C ARG A 32 -17.67 -1.95 3.47
N ARG A 33 -18.69 -1.39 2.82
CA ARG A 33 -19.88 -0.84 3.50
C ARG A 33 -20.62 -1.92 4.30
N THR A 34 -20.78 -3.11 3.72
CA THR A 34 -21.41 -4.26 4.40
C THR A 34 -20.60 -4.68 5.63
N LEU A 35 -19.27 -4.76 5.49
CA LEU A 35 -18.39 -5.09 6.61
C LEU A 35 -18.45 -4.04 7.74
N TYR A 36 -18.46 -2.75 7.40
CA TYR A 36 -18.66 -1.68 8.40
C TYR A 36 -20.04 -1.72 9.04
N ASN A 37 -21.08 -2.14 8.32
CA ASN A 37 -22.40 -2.30 8.90
C ASN A 37 -22.40 -3.42 9.94
N TRP A 38 -21.71 -4.54 9.70
CA TRP A 38 -21.57 -5.60 10.69
C TRP A 38 -20.83 -5.14 11.95
N PHE A 39 -19.82 -4.27 11.84
CA PHE A 39 -19.15 -3.71 13.03
C PHE A 39 -20.05 -2.83 13.90
N LYS A 40 -21.12 -2.28 13.33
CA LYS A 40 -22.13 -1.50 14.06
C LYS A 40 -23.25 -2.35 14.67
N GLN A 41 -23.24 -3.66 14.44
CA GLN A 41 -24.23 -4.56 15.02
C GLN A 41 -23.80 -4.99 16.43
N GLU A 42 -24.72 -4.84 17.37
CA GLU A 42 -24.54 -5.28 18.76
C GLU A 42 -24.44 -6.79 18.84
N VAL A 43 -25.28 -7.49 18.07
CA VAL A 43 -25.24 -8.95 17.88
C VAL A 43 -25.02 -9.25 16.40
N ILE A 44 -24.03 -10.08 16.10
CA ILE A 44 -23.73 -10.55 14.74
C ILE A 44 -24.27 -11.98 14.62
N ASP A 45 -24.91 -12.26 13.49
CA ASP A 45 -25.40 -13.60 13.15
C ASP A 45 -24.26 -14.64 13.15
N GLU A 46 -24.55 -15.84 13.67
CA GLU A 46 -23.56 -16.91 13.85
C GLU A 46 -22.84 -17.28 12.55
N HIS A 47 -23.58 -17.39 11.44
CA HIS A 47 -23.00 -17.73 10.15
C HIS A 47 -22.10 -16.61 9.61
N VAL A 48 -22.43 -15.35 9.87
CA VAL A 48 -21.56 -14.21 9.54
C VAL A 48 -20.29 -14.24 10.40
N MET A 49 -20.42 -14.54 11.69
CA MET A 49 -19.30 -14.63 12.62
C MET A 49 -18.34 -15.76 12.23
N GLU A 50 -18.84 -16.94 11.87
CA GLU A 50 -18.02 -18.06 11.38
C GLU A 50 -17.21 -17.67 10.15
N ARG A 51 -17.87 -17.08 9.14
CA ARG A 51 -17.20 -16.64 7.90
C ARG A 51 -16.07 -15.66 8.18
N ILE A 52 -16.31 -14.67 9.03
CA ILE A 52 -15.29 -13.68 9.39
C ILE A 52 -14.13 -14.34 10.15
N SER A 53 -14.44 -15.23 11.11
CA SER A 53 -13.42 -15.92 11.89
C SER A 53 -12.50 -16.78 11.01
N GLY A 54 -13.06 -17.48 10.01
CA GLY A 54 -12.29 -18.28 9.07
C GLY A 54 -11.29 -17.46 8.25
N VAL A 55 -11.71 -16.29 7.76
CA VAL A 55 -10.82 -15.38 7.01
C VAL A 55 -9.71 -14.81 7.88
N ILE A 56 -10.02 -14.42 9.13
CA ILE A 56 -9.03 -13.86 10.07
C ILE A 56 -7.98 -14.90 10.47
N VAL A 57 -8.36 -16.16 10.67
CA VAL A 57 -7.43 -17.24 11.01
C VAL A 57 -6.52 -17.58 9.83
N TYR A 58 -7.07 -17.63 8.61
CA TYR A 58 -6.30 -17.91 7.40
C TYR A 58 -5.25 -16.83 7.11
N ASP A 59 -5.60 -15.54 7.27
CA ASP A 59 -4.66 -14.43 7.05
C ASP A 59 -3.52 -14.41 8.09
N ALA A 60 -3.78 -14.80 9.34
CA ALA A 60 -2.75 -14.91 10.38
C ALA A 60 -1.71 -16.00 10.08
N ALA A 61 -2.13 -17.11 9.47
CA ALA A 61 -1.21 -18.15 8.99
C ALA A 61 -0.46 -17.75 7.71
N SER A 62 -1.01 -16.80 6.95
CA SER A 62 -0.50 -16.35 5.66
C SER A 62 0.25 -15.01 5.70
N ILE A 63 0.69 -14.55 6.88
CA ILE A 63 1.62 -13.42 7.06
C ILE A 63 3.01 -13.83 6.50
N LYS A 64 3.08 -13.98 5.19
CA LYS A 64 4.29 -13.63 4.44
C LYS A 64 4.22 -12.12 4.30
N PRO A 65 5.23 -11.35 4.75
CA PRO A 65 5.20 -9.91 4.57
C PRO A 65 5.05 -9.66 3.07
N LYS A 66 3.87 -9.14 2.65
CA LYS A 66 3.76 -8.56 1.30
C LYS A 66 4.86 -7.51 1.25
N PRO A 67 5.72 -7.50 0.20
CA PRO A 67 6.69 -6.45 0.06
C PRO A 67 5.91 -5.14 0.02
N THR A 68 5.97 -4.39 1.12
CA THR A 68 5.49 -3.03 1.17
C THR A 68 6.28 -2.31 0.09
N ILE A 69 5.60 -1.91 -0.99
CA ILE A 69 6.13 -0.89 -1.86
C ILE A 69 6.21 0.34 -0.96
N ILE A 70 7.39 0.56 -0.38
CA ILE A 70 7.75 1.83 0.19
C ILE A 70 7.67 2.77 -1.00
N LYS A 71 6.54 3.48 -1.14
CA LYS A 71 6.52 4.65 -2.02
C LYS A 71 7.64 5.52 -1.48
N PRO A 72 8.71 5.78 -2.25
CA PRO A 72 9.72 6.70 -1.77
C PRO A 72 8.97 7.96 -1.37
N ILE A 73 9.19 8.41 -0.13
CA ILE A 73 8.68 9.69 0.34
C ILE A 73 9.35 10.70 -0.58
N MET A 74 8.62 11.08 -1.62
CA MET A 74 9.08 12.05 -2.59
C MET A 74 9.04 13.37 -1.86
N PRO A 75 10.18 14.08 -1.70
CA PRO A 75 10.18 15.36 -1.03
C PRO A 75 9.17 16.27 -1.72
N GLU A 76 8.35 16.95 -0.93
CA GLU A 76 7.24 17.80 -1.37
C GLU A 76 7.65 18.83 -2.43
N SER A 77 8.93 19.21 -2.45
CA SER A 77 9.55 20.06 -3.47
C SER A 77 9.59 19.50 -4.90
N LEU A 78 9.21 18.24 -5.11
CA LEU A 78 9.12 17.61 -6.43
C LEU A 78 7.68 17.51 -6.97
N LEU A 79 6.67 17.91 -6.18
CA LEU A 79 5.27 17.90 -6.61
C LEU A 79 4.94 19.07 -7.56
N ASP A 80 5.73 20.14 -7.53
CA ASP A 80 5.51 21.37 -8.34
C ASP A 80 6.35 21.43 -9.62
N LYS A 81 7.07 20.36 -9.96
CA LYS A 81 7.92 20.35 -11.14
C LYS A 81 7.19 19.71 -12.31
N ASP A 82 6.71 20.57 -13.20
CA ASP A 82 6.05 20.17 -14.44
C ASP A 82 6.95 19.26 -15.29
N GLU A 83 6.32 18.44 -16.13
CA GLU A 83 6.98 17.46 -17.00
C GLU A 83 8.13 18.07 -17.83
N ALA A 84 7.96 19.34 -18.27
CA ALA A 84 8.98 20.10 -18.97
C ALA A 84 10.28 20.29 -18.17
N TYR A 85 10.20 20.51 -16.85
CA TYR A 85 11.38 20.66 -16.00
C TYR A 85 12.25 19.40 -16.02
N TRP A 86 11.61 18.23 -15.96
CA TRP A 86 12.33 16.96 -15.95
C TRP A 86 12.86 16.60 -17.33
N GLN A 87 12.15 16.97 -18.40
CA GLN A 87 12.65 16.85 -19.78
C GLN A 87 13.93 17.68 -19.96
N ASP A 88 13.95 18.94 -19.53
CA ASP A 88 15.14 19.80 -19.63
C ASP A 88 16.34 19.24 -18.83
N LYS A 89 16.09 18.73 -17.62
CA LYS A 89 17.14 18.09 -16.80
C LYS A 89 17.71 16.84 -17.44
N TYR A 90 16.87 16.06 -18.09
CA TYR A 90 17.31 14.87 -18.81
C TYR A 90 18.15 15.23 -20.03
N ILE A 91 17.75 16.25 -20.79
CA ILE A 91 18.51 16.76 -21.94
C ILE A 91 19.89 17.28 -21.49
N ASP A 92 19.95 18.13 -20.46
CA ASP A 92 21.22 18.64 -19.90
C ASP A 92 22.16 17.50 -19.46
N LEU A 93 21.62 16.45 -18.85
CA LEU A 93 22.39 15.28 -18.46
C LEU A 93 22.98 14.55 -19.69
N LEU A 94 22.16 14.31 -20.71
CA LEU A 94 22.60 13.65 -21.95
C LEU A 94 23.68 14.46 -22.68
N GLU A 95 23.53 15.78 -22.74
CA GLU A 95 24.53 16.65 -23.37
C GLU A 95 25.88 16.61 -22.64
N ARG A 96 25.86 16.64 -21.30
CA ARG A 96 27.10 16.53 -20.50
C ARG A 96 27.76 15.18 -20.70
N TYR A 97 26.98 14.11 -20.72
CA TYR A 97 27.49 12.77 -20.96
C TYR A 97 28.10 12.64 -22.36
N ALA A 98 27.45 13.16 -23.39
CA ALA A 98 27.96 13.18 -24.76
C ALA A 98 29.29 13.95 -24.86
N LYS A 99 29.41 15.10 -24.17
CA LYS A 99 30.68 15.87 -24.10
C LYS A 99 31.79 15.08 -23.42
N LEU A 100 31.49 14.38 -22.31
CA LEU A 100 32.47 13.55 -21.62
C LEU A 100 32.97 12.40 -22.51
N LEU A 101 32.05 11.72 -23.20
CA LEU A 101 32.42 10.66 -24.15
C LEU A 101 33.30 11.19 -25.28
N ALA A 102 32.95 12.34 -25.88
CA ALA A 102 33.74 12.96 -26.93
C ALA A 102 35.16 13.31 -26.45
N ASN A 103 35.27 13.89 -25.24
CA ASN A 103 36.55 14.22 -24.63
C ASN A 103 37.37 12.96 -24.31
N GLN A 104 36.72 11.87 -23.88
CA GLN A 104 37.38 10.60 -23.62
C GLN A 104 37.96 10.00 -24.92
N GLN A 105 37.19 10.01 -26.01
CA GLN A 105 37.70 9.53 -27.30
C GLN A 105 38.85 10.38 -27.82
N GLN A 106 38.83 11.70 -27.62
CA GLN A 106 39.92 12.58 -28.07
C GLN A 106 41.23 12.32 -27.32
N VAL A 107 41.19 11.93 -26.05
CA VAL A 107 42.37 11.57 -25.25
C VAL A 107 42.98 10.23 -25.70
N ASP A 108 42.15 9.29 -26.16
CA ASP A 108 42.60 7.98 -26.65
C ASP A 108 43.27 8.05 -28.04
N PHE A 109 43.04 9.11 -28.83
CA PHE A 109 43.69 9.33 -30.13
C PHE A 109 45.05 10.06 -30.04
N ILE A 110 45.42 10.62 -28.87
CA ILE A 110 46.67 11.39 -28.67
C ILE A 110 47.73 10.56 -27.91
N LYS A 111 47.41 9.34 -27.49
CA LYS A 111 48.37 8.35 -26.94
C LYS A 111 48.75 7.31 -27.99
#